data_AF-A0A956F214-F1
#
_entry.id   AF-A0A956F214-F1
#
_cell.length_a   1.000
_cell.length_b   1.000
_cell.length_c   1.000
_cell.angle_alpha   90.00
_cell.angle_beta   90.00
_cell.angle_gamma   90.00
#
_symmetry.space_group_name_H-M   'P 1'
#
loop_
_entity.id
_entity.type
_entity.pdbx_description
1 polymer ?
#
loop_
_entity_poly.entity_id
_entity_poly.type
_entity_poly.pdbx_seq_one_letter_code
_entity_poly.pdbx_strand_id
1 'polypeptide(L)'
;MQPLKAHVRDGRLVLEDAATDLPEGTEVELAVVDDDDFEPAERAALLRALEAAEGDVEAGATCDGFELIARLRGTRAAAGSSSG
;
A
#
# COMPACT_ATOMS: atom_id res chain seq x y z
N MET A 1 -3.39 11.91 -4.94
CA MET A 1 -2.44 12.98 -5.35
C MET A 1 -1.10 12.31 -5.60
N GLN A 2 -0.36 12.68 -6.65
CA GLN A 2 0.96 12.11 -6.93
C GLN A 2 2.04 12.94 -6.21
N PRO A 3 3.02 12.32 -5.54
CA PRO A 3 4.09 13.06 -4.87
C PRO A 3 5.01 13.73 -5.88
N LEU A 4 5.34 15.00 -5.66
CA LEU A 4 6.30 15.77 -6.46
C LEU A 4 7.73 15.38 -6.07
N LYS A 5 8.59 15.13 -7.06
CA LYS A 5 10.00 14.79 -6.83
C LYS A 5 10.86 16.04 -6.72
N ALA A 6 11.67 16.12 -5.67
CA ALA A 6 12.60 17.23 -5.42
C ALA A 6 13.99 16.72 -5.00
N HIS A 7 15.02 17.52 -5.30
CA HIS A 7 16.42 17.29 -4.93
C HIS A 7 16.94 18.40 -4.04
N VAL A 8 17.93 18.10 -3.19
CA VAL A 8 18.61 19.12 -2.38
C VAL A 8 19.84 19.65 -3.12
N ARG A 9 19.89 20.97 -3.36
CA ARG A 9 21.07 21.67 -3.90
C ARG A 9 21.40 22.84 -2.98
N ASP A 10 22.63 22.91 -2.49
CA ASP A 10 23.09 23.93 -1.54
C ASP A 10 22.16 24.12 -0.32
N GLY A 11 21.62 23.01 0.19
CA GLY A 11 20.69 23.01 1.32
C GLY A 11 19.26 23.48 1.00
N ARG A 12 18.92 23.67 -0.28
CA ARG A 12 17.58 24.08 -0.75
C ARG A 12 16.92 22.96 -1.54
N LEU A 13 15.62 22.73 -1.32
CA LEU A 13 14.81 21.82 -2.12
C LEU A 13 14.54 22.42 -3.50
N VAL A 14 14.83 21.67 -4.56
CA VAL A 14 14.65 22.05 -5.96
C VAL A 14 13.78 20.98 -6.62
N LEU A 15 12.59 21.37 -7.10
CA LEU A 15 11.68 20.49 -7.86
C LEU A 15 12.29 20.22 -9.25
N GLU A 16 12.40 18.96 -9.64
CA GLU A 16 12.96 18.59 -10.96
C GLU A 16 11.90 18.57 -12.08
N ASP A 17 10.64 18.27 -11.75
CA ASP A 17 9.57 18.09 -12.74
C ASP A 17 8.67 19.35 -12.80
N ALA A 18 9.22 20.41 -13.39
CA ALA A 18 8.61 21.73 -13.44
C ALA A 18 7.71 21.90 -14.68
N ALA A 19 6.46 21.46 -14.59
CA ALA A 19 5.36 22.11 -15.31
C ALA A 19 4.64 23.11 -14.38
N THR A 20 5.42 23.83 -13.57
CA THR A 20 4.91 24.72 -12.54
C THR A 20 5.03 26.16 -13.05
N ASP A 21 3.98 26.66 -13.69
CA ASP A 21 3.88 28.06 -14.14
C ASP A 21 3.47 28.96 -12.97
N LEU A 22 4.37 29.09 -11.99
CA LEU A 22 4.20 29.98 -10.85
C LEU A 22 5.12 31.20 -10.99
N PRO A 23 4.62 32.41 -10.71
CA PRO A 23 5.45 33.61 -10.70
C PRO A 23 6.66 33.50 -9.76
N GLU A 24 7.73 34.20 -10.10
CA GLU A 24 8.89 34.32 -9.21
C GLU A 24 8.47 34.92 -7.86
N GLY A 25 8.95 34.31 -6.77
CA GLY A 25 8.60 34.72 -5.40
C GLY A 25 7.29 34.13 -4.86
N THR A 26 6.63 33.23 -5.61
CA THR A 26 5.44 32.54 -5.11
C THR A 26 5.80 31.64 -3.93
N GLU A 27 5.18 31.88 -2.78
CA GLU A 27 5.27 31.01 -1.61
C GLU A 27 4.44 29.75 -1.83
N VAL A 28 5.05 28.58 -1.64
CA VAL A 28 4.40 27.27 -1.80
C VAL A 28 4.53 26.52 -0.50
N GLU A 29 3.39 26.11 0.05
CA GLU A 29 3.35 25.26 1.25
C GLU A 29 3.69 23.81 0.87
N LEU A 30 4.70 23.25 1.53
CA LEU A 30 5.12 21.87 1.35
C LEU A 30 4.66 21.04 2.55
N ALA A 31 3.78 20.08 2.30
CA ALA A 31 3.43 19.06 3.28
C ALA A 31 4.33 17.84 3.09
N VAL A 32 4.97 17.38 4.16
CA VAL A 32 5.56 16.05 4.20
C VAL A 32 4.41 15.07 4.29
N VAL A 33 4.26 14.22 3.28
CA VAL A 33 3.36 13.08 3.34
C VAL A 33 4.20 11.94 3.89
N ASP A 34 3.91 11.49 5.11
CA ASP A 34 4.43 10.20 5.55
C ASP A 34 3.85 9.12 4.62
N ASP A 35 4.74 8.30 4.05
CA ASP A 35 4.44 7.35 2.96
C ASP A 35 3.35 6.35 3.35
N ASP A 36 3.20 6.08 4.65
CA ASP A 36 2.14 5.27 5.25
C ASP A 36 2.16 5.39 6.79
N ASP A 37 1.05 5.02 7.47
CA ASP A 37 0.99 4.90 8.93
C ASP A 37 1.67 3.60 9.44
N PHE A 38 2.55 2.98 8.65
CA PHE A 38 3.20 1.73 9.04
C PHE A 38 4.48 2.01 9.82
N GLU A 39 4.62 1.34 10.96
CA GLU A 39 5.93 1.23 11.59
C GLU A 39 6.88 0.42 10.70
N PRO A 40 8.21 0.66 10.73
CA PRO A 40 9.17 -0.03 9.85
C PRO A 40 9.07 -1.56 9.89
N ALA A 41 8.76 -2.12 11.06
CA ALA A 41 8.58 -3.55 11.24
C ALA A 41 7.30 -4.08 10.57
N GLU A 42 6.22 -3.32 10.61
CA GLU A 42 4.94 -3.67 9.98
C GLU A 42 5.08 -3.64 8.46
N ARG A 43 5.74 -2.60 7.93
CA ARG A 43 6.07 -2.51 6.49
C ARG A 43 6.91 -3.70 6.02
N ALA A 44 7.94 -4.07 6.79
CA ALA A 44 8.76 -5.23 6.48
C ALA A 44 7.97 -6.55 6.54
N ALA A 45 7.03 -6.69 7.48
CA ALA A 45 6.17 -7.87 7.57
C ALA A 45 5.21 -7.96 6.37
N LEU A 46 4.59 -6.85 5.97
CA LEU A 46 3.72 -6.78 4.80
C LEU A 46 4.47 -7.15 3.52
N LEU A 47 5.65 -6.59 3.29
CA LEU A 47 6.45 -6.89 2.09
C LEU A 47 6.82 -8.38 2.01
N ARG A 48 7.22 -9.00 3.12
CA ARG A 48 7.48 -10.45 3.16
C ARG A 48 6.23 -11.28 2.84
N ALA A 49 5.06 -10.85 3.30
CA ALA A 49 3.82 -11.55 3.00
C ALA A 49 3.45 -11.46 1.51
N LEU A 50 3.74 -10.32 0.87
CA LEU A 50 3.55 -10.15 -0.57
C LEU A 50 4.51 -11.02 -1.39
N GLU A 51 5.80 -11.07 -1.02
CA GLU A 51 6.78 -11.97 -1.66
C GLU A 51 6.37 -13.45 -1.54
N ALA A 52 5.89 -13.87 -0.38
CA ALA A 52 5.38 -15.23 -0.18
C ALA A 52 4.14 -15.50 -1.07
N ALA A 53 3.20 -14.56 -1.13
CA ALA A 53 2.01 -14.68 -1.96
C ALA A 53 2.35 -14.74 -3.46
N GLU A 54 3.37 -14.01 -3.91
CA GLU A 54 3.87 -14.10 -5.29
C GLU A 54 4.38 -15.52 -5.60
N GLY A 55 5.17 -16.11 -4.69
CA GLY A 55 5.61 -17.51 -4.82
C GLY A 55 4.46 -18.51 -4.86
N ASP A 56 3.40 -18.30 -4.06
CA ASP A 56 2.19 -19.14 -4.09
C ASP A 56 1.46 -19.03 -5.44
N VAL A 57 1.40 -17.84 -6.03
CA VAL A 57 0.80 -17.62 -7.35
C VAL A 57 1.61 -18.33 -8.43
N GLU A 58 2.93 -18.19 -8.44
CA GLU A 58 3.83 -18.85 -9.39
C GLU A 58 3.76 -20.38 -9.29
N ALA A 59 3.66 -20.91 -8.07
CA ALA A 59 3.51 -22.34 -7.82
C ALA A 59 2.09 -22.88 -8.13
N GLY A 60 1.14 -22.00 -8.48
CA GLY A 60 -0.26 -22.37 -8.69
C GLY A 60 -1.01 -22.73 -7.41
N ALA A 61 -0.47 -22.39 -6.24
CA ALA A 61 -1.07 -22.58 -4.92
C ALA A 61 -2.18 -21.55 -4.63
N THR A 62 -3.09 -21.37 -5.60
CA THR A 62 -4.22 -20.44 -5.52
C THR A 62 -5.55 -21.18 -5.51
N CYS A 63 -6.63 -20.50 -5.15
CA CYS A 63 -7.98 -21.04 -5.23
C CYS A 63 -8.95 -19.97 -5.75
N ASP A 64 -10.13 -20.41 -6.23
CA ASP A 64 -11.17 -19.48 -6.62
C ASP A 64 -11.73 -18.73 -5.40
N GLY A 65 -11.79 -17.40 -5.51
CA GLY A 65 -12.23 -16.55 -4.41
C GLY A 65 -13.70 -16.75 -4.03
N PHE A 66 -14.58 -17.01 -5.00
CA PHE A 66 -15.99 -17.24 -4.73
C PHE A 66 -16.22 -18.61 -4.09
N GLU A 67 -15.49 -19.64 -4.52
CA GLU A 67 -15.49 -20.96 -3.89
C GLU A 67 -15.01 -20.88 -2.44
N LEU A 68 -13.92 -20.16 -2.19
CA LEU A 68 -13.41 -19.94 -0.83
C LEU A 68 -14.42 -19.23 0.07
N ILE A 69 -15.05 -18.15 -0.43
CA ILE A 69 -16.08 -17.42 0.32
C ILE A 69 -17.29 -18.32 0.61
N ALA A 70 -17.74 -19.10 -0.38
CA ALA A 70 -18.85 -20.05 -0.19
C ALA A 70 -18.52 -21.10 0.89
N ARG A 71 -17.31 -21.66 0.85
CA ARG A 71 -16.80 -22.61 1.86
C ARG A 71 -16.80 -22.00 3.26
N LEU A 72 -16.25 -20.79 3.42
CA LEU A 72 -16.18 -20.10 4.70
C LEU A 72 -17.57 -19.78 5.26
N ARG A 73 -18.51 -19.34 4.42
CA ARG A 73 -19.90 -19.11 4.83
C ARG A 73 -20.60 -20.39 5.26
N GLY A 74 -20.38 -21.50 4.54
CA GLY A 74 -20.90 -22.81 4.92
C GLY A 74 -20.39 -23.30 6.27
N THR A 75 -19.09 -23.14 6.55
CA THR A 75 -18.49 -23.53 7.85
C THR A 75 -19.04 -22.72 9.03
N ARG A 76 -19.32 -21.43 8.85
CA ARG A 76 -19.91 -20.59 9.91
C ARG A 76 -21.35 -20.95 10.22
N ALA A 77 -22.14 -21.34 9.21
CA ALA A 77 -23.51 -21.80 9.42
C ALA A 77 -23.56 -23.16 10.16
N ALA A 78 -22.63 -24.06 9.86
CA ALA A 78 -22.49 -25.35 10.55
C ALA A 78 -22.02 -25.20 12.01
N ALA A 79 -21.10 -24.26 12.29
CA ALA A 79 -20.64 -23.98 13.64
C ALA A 79 -21.71 -23.29 14.53
N GLY A 80 -22.62 -22.52 13.93
CA GLY A 80 -23.75 -21.91 14.64
C GLY A 80 -24.90 -22.87 14.96
N SER A 81 -24.93 -24.06 14.36
CA SER A 81 -25.99 -25.07 14.55
C SER A 81 -25.61 -26.20 15.51
N SER A 82 -24.36 -26.26 16.00
CA SER A 82 -23.92 -27.21 17.02
C SER A 82 -23.94 -26.65 18.46
N SER A 83 -24.56 -25.48 18.67
CA SER A 83 -24.60 -24.79 19.98
C SER A 83 -26.03 -24.50 20.48
N GLY A 84 -27.05 -25.22 19.97
CA GLY A 84 -28.45 -25.09 20.36
C GLY A 84 -29.01 -26.35 20.99
#